data_AF-A0A2T3GDC4-F1
#
_entry.id   AF-A0A2T3GDC4-F1
#
_cell.length_a   1.000
_cell.length_b   1.000
_cell.length_c   1.000
_cell.angle_alpha   90.00
_cell.angle_beta   90.00
_cell.angle_gamma   90.00
#
_symmetry.space_group_name_H-M   'P 1'
#
loop_
_entity.id
_entity.type
_entity.pdbx_description
1 polymer ?
#
loop_
_entity_poly.entity_id
_entity_poly.type
_entity_poly.pdbx_seq_one_letter_code
_entity_poly.pdbx_strand_id
1 'polypeptide(L)'
;MRSARWYAAMARAWSVYVLVVGVAVTAGIGMTVQLGTIGVLDLGTVGLAGTFAGMLALVGGIVVVLFYGQNGSRVDAGGADDETMPWDEDRYWYGGVIYANRDDPAVWVPKRFGVGWTVNMARPVVWVGAVILLLVVIGLPFALSALL
;
A
#
# COMPACT_ATOMS: atom_id res chain seq x y z
N MET A 1 20.33 2.55 13.98
CA MET A 1 19.92 3.98 13.82
C MET A 1 19.84 4.47 12.36
N ARG A 2 20.72 4.03 11.44
CA ARG A 2 20.67 4.45 10.03
C ARG A 2 19.42 3.89 9.31
N SER A 3 19.09 2.61 9.48
CA SER A 3 17.89 1.96 8.89
C SER A 3 16.58 2.65 9.25
N ALA A 4 16.36 3.00 10.53
CA ALA A 4 15.14 3.70 10.99
C ALA A 4 14.94 5.08 10.33
N ARG A 5 16.02 5.83 10.07
CA ARG A 5 15.95 7.16 9.44
C ARG A 5 15.55 7.07 7.97
N TRP A 6 16.04 6.07 7.26
CA TRP A 6 15.71 5.83 5.85
C TRP A 6 14.30 5.27 5.68
N TYR A 7 13.87 4.40 6.60
CA TYR A 7 12.47 3.98 6.68
C TYR A 7 11.54 5.17 6.88
N ALA A 8 11.84 6.05 7.84
CA ALA A 8 11.05 7.25 8.06
C ALA A 8 11.07 8.21 6.86
N ALA A 9 12.19 8.31 6.14
CA ALA A 9 12.30 9.11 4.92
C ALA A 9 11.44 8.54 3.78
N MET A 10 11.48 7.23 3.56
CA MET A 10 10.62 6.54 2.59
C MET A 10 9.15 6.69 2.94
N ALA A 11 8.78 6.43 4.20
CA ALA A 11 7.40 6.59 4.67
C ALA A 11 6.89 8.02 4.46
N ARG A 12 7.73 9.03 4.73
CA ARG A 12 7.40 10.43 4.46
C ARG A 12 7.25 10.71 2.97
N ALA A 13 8.18 10.25 2.14
CA ALA A 13 8.13 10.44 0.69
C ALA A 13 6.88 9.78 0.09
N TRP A 14 6.57 8.55 0.51
CA TRP A 14 5.37 7.82 0.11
C TRP A 14 4.09 8.52 0.55
N SER A 15 4.04 9.01 1.80
CA SER A 15 2.86 9.73 2.32
C SER A 15 2.63 11.05 1.58
N VAL A 16 3.68 11.83 1.35
CA VAL A 16 3.59 13.09 0.58
C VAL A 16 3.18 12.81 -0.86
N TYR A 17 3.78 11.79 -1.49
CA TYR A 17 3.44 11.38 -2.84
C TYR A 17 1.97 10.97 -2.97
N VAL A 18 1.48 10.06 -2.11
CA VAL A 18 0.07 9.62 -2.12
C VAL A 18 -0.88 10.79 -1.87
N LEU A 19 -0.54 11.69 -0.95
CA LEU A 19 -1.37 12.87 -0.67
C LEU A 19 -1.44 13.80 -1.88
N VAL A 20 -0.28 14.21 -2.43
CA VAL A 20 -0.20 15.18 -3.53
C VAL A 20 -0.84 14.60 -4.79
N VAL A 21 -0.48 13.36 -5.16
CA VAL A 21 -1.05 12.70 -6.33
C VAL A 21 -2.53 12.42 -6.12
N GLY A 22 -2.94 11.95 -4.94
CA GLY A 22 -4.35 11.71 -4.62
C GLY A 22 -5.21 12.96 -4.75
N VAL A 23 -4.75 14.09 -4.19
CA VAL A 23 -5.44 15.38 -4.32
C VAL A 23 -5.48 15.84 -5.78
N ALA A 24 -4.36 15.78 -6.50
CA ALA A 24 -4.29 16.20 -7.89
C ALA A 24 -5.19 15.36 -8.81
N VAL A 25 -5.18 14.03 -8.62
CA VAL A 25 -6.03 13.10 -9.37
C VAL A 25 -7.50 13.33 -9.03
N THR A 26 -7.84 13.52 -7.75
CA THR A 26 -9.22 13.78 -7.32
C THR A 26 -9.74 15.10 -7.89
N ALA A 27 -8.94 16.16 -7.83
CA ALA A 27 -9.30 17.46 -8.39
C ALA A 27 -9.43 17.38 -9.92
N GLY A 28 -8.47 16.78 -10.61
CA GLY A 28 -8.46 16.67 -12.06
C GLY A 28 -9.57 15.79 -12.61
N ILE A 29 -9.64 14.54 -12.16
CA ILE A 29 -10.68 13.58 -12.59
C ILE A 29 -12.05 14.03 -12.11
N GLY A 30 -12.18 14.49 -10.85
CA GLY A 30 -13.45 14.96 -10.33
C GLY A 30 -14.03 16.10 -11.15
N MET A 31 -13.19 17.04 -11.60
CA MET A 31 -13.61 18.15 -12.44
C MET A 31 -13.98 17.71 -13.86
N THR A 32 -13.21 16.79 -14.48
CA THR A 32 -13.56 16.29 -15.83
C THR A 32 -14.84 15.45 -15.81
N VAL A 33 -15.07 14.66 -14.76
CA VAL A 33 -16.31 13.89 -14.59
C VAL A 33 -17.51 14.84 -14.47
N GLN A 34 -17.43 15.89 -13.64
CA GLN A 34 -18.50 16.89 -13.52
C GLN A 34 -18.80 17.57 -14.86
N LEU A 35 -17.77 18.01 -15.59
CA LEU A 35 -17.94 18.60 -16.92
C LEU A 35 -18.55 17.61 -17.93
N GLY A 36 -18.21 16.33 -17.82
CA GLY A 36 -18.84 15.26 -18.60
C GLY A 36 -20.34 15.11 -18.29
N THR A 37 -20.71 15.15 -17.01
CA THR A 37 -22.13 15.04 -16.60
C THR A 37 -22.99 16.23 -17.03
N ILE A 38 -22.41 17.42 -17.14
CA ILE A 38 -23.08 18.63 -17.64
C ILE A 38 -23.10 18.65 -19.19
N GLY A 39 -22.44 17.68 -19.84
CA GLY A 39 -22.41 17.55 -21.30
C GLY A 39 -21.40 18.48 -21.98
N VAL A 40 -20.49 19.11 -21.23
CA VAL A 40 -19.42 19.95 -21.77
C VAL A 40 -18.31 19.12 -22.38
N LEU A 41 -18.00 17.96 -21.79
CA LEU A 41 -17.03 17.00 -22.29
C LEU A 41 -17.72 15.70 -22.69
N ASP A 42 -17.23 15.05 -23.73
CA ASP A 42 -17.67 13.70 -24.08
C ASP A 42 -17.03 12.66 -23.14
N LEU A 43 -17.67 11.49 -23.05
CA LEU A 43 -17.24 10.40 -22.17
C LEU A 43 -15.83 9.88 -22.53
N GLY A 44 -15.45 9.92 -23.80
CA GLY A 44 -14.13 9.52 -24.28
C GLY A 44 -13.03 10.45 -23.75
N THR A 45 -13.25 11.76 -23.79
CA THR A 45 -12.34 12.76 -23.24
C THR A 45 -12.18 12.62 -21.72
N VAL A 46 -13.28 12.36 -20.99
CA VAL A 46 -13.22 12.08 -19.55
C VAL A 46 -12.42 10.81 -19.26
N GLY A 47 -12.67 9.73 -20.02
CA GLY A 47 -11.93 8.47 -19.88
C GLY A 47 -10.44 8.60 -20.20
N LEU A 48 -10.09 9.39 -21.22
CA LEU A 48 -8.69 9.65 -21.60
C LEU A 48 -7.96 10.45 -20.52
N ALA A 49 -8.59 11.48 -19.98
CA ALA A 49 -8.04 12.25 -18.86
C ALA A 49 -7.83 11.36 -17.62
N GLY A 50 -8.79 10.49 -17.29
CA GLY A 50 -8.67 9.54 -16.19
C GLY A 50 -7.53 8.54 -16.38
N THR A 51 -7.38 8.01 -17.60
CA THR A 51 -6.30 7.08 -17.96
C THR A 51 -4.94 7.75 -17.81
N PHE A 52 -4.78 8.97 -18.33
CA PHE A 52 -3.51 9.71 -18.24
C PHE A 52 -3.14 10.03 -16.79
N ALA A 53 -4.12 10.47 -15.98
CA ALA A 53 -3.94 10.70 -14.55
C ALA A 53 -3.52 9.42 -13.81
N GLY A 54 -4.15 8.28 -14.13
CA GLY A 54 -3.79 6.97 -13.59
C GLY A 54 -2.36 6.54 -13.96
N MET A 55 -1.94 6.76 -15.20
CA MET A 55 -0.56 6.46 -15.63
C MET A 55 0.47 7.34 -14.91
N LEU A 56 0.21 8.66 -14.80
CA LEU A 56 1.11 9.57 -14.09
C LEU A 56 1.24 9.19 -12.62
N ALA A 57 0.13 8.82 -11.97
CA ALA A 57 0.16 8.27 -10.63
C ALA A 57 1.05 7.02 -10.61
N LEU A 58 0.77 6.00 -11.42
CA LEU A 58 1.56 4.76 -11.45
C LEU A 58 3.07 5.02 -11.64
N VAL A 59 3.45 5.84 -12.61
CA VAL A 59 4.85 6.19 -12.89
C VAL A 59 5.48 6.88 -11.68
N GLY A 60 4.79 7.85 -11.07
CA GLY A 60 5.28 8.51 -9.85
C GLY A 60 5.49 7.53 -8.69
N GLY A 61 4.58 6.56 -8.53
CA GLY A 61 4.70 5.53 -7.50
C GLY A 61 5.91 4.62 -7.74
N ILE A 62 6.12 4.20 -8.99
CA ILE A 62 7.32 3.44 -9.41
C ILE A 62 8.58 4.25 -9.12
N VAL A 63 8.63 5.54 -9.47
CA VAL A 63 9.77 6.41 -9.21
C VAL A 63 10.08 6.47 -7.71
N VAL A 64 9.07 6.69 -6.84
CA VAL A 64 9.30 6.72 -5.39
C VAL A 64 9.87 5.38 -4.89
N VAL A 65 9.33 4.25 -5.36
CA VAL A 65 9.85 2.92 -5.00
C VAL A 65 11.28 2.71 -5.50
N LEU A 66 11.59 3.11 -6.74
CA LEU A 66 12.92 2.95 -7.32
C LEU A 66 13.98 3.84 -6.66
N PHE A 67 13.64 5.05 -6.22
CA PHE A 67 14.58 5.96 -5.57
C PHE A 67 14.85 5.59 -4.11
N TYR A 68 13.79 5.33 -3.33
CA TYR A 68 13.94 5.07 -1.90
C TYR A 68 14.19 3.59 -1.57
N GLY A 69 13.97 2.69 -2.53
CA GLY A 69 14.05 1.24 -2.32
C GLY A 69 12.91 0.72 -1.45
N GLN A 70 12.68 -0.59 -1.48
CA GLN A 70 11.70 -1.21 -0.60
C GLN A 70 12.28 -1.36 0.79
N ASN A 71 11.62 -0.80 1.80
CA ASN A 71 11.98 -0.96 3.21
C ASN A 71 13.43 -0.61 3.57
N GLY A 72 14.11 0.23 2.78
CA GLY A 72 15.52 0.55 3.00
C GLY A 72 16.48 -0.54 2.54
N SER A 73 16.10 -1.43 1.61
CA SER A 73 16.97 -2.52 1.09
C SER A 73 18.28 -2.05 0.46
N ARG A 74 18.41 -0.77 0.10
CA ARG A 74 19.69 -0.16 -0.32
C ARG A 74 20.58 0.32 0.82
N VAL A 75 20.11 0.24 2.06
CA VAL A 75 20.83 0.66 3.27
C VAL A 75 21.34 -0.54 4.07
N ASP A 76 20.78 -1.74 3.86
CA ASP A 76 21.34 -3.01 4.35
C ASP A 76 22.35 -3.64 3.37
N ALA A 77 22.77 -2.93 2.33
CA ALA A 77 23.93 -3.33 1.52
C ALA A 77 25.27 -3.31 2.31
N GLY A 78 25.25 -2.87 3.58
CA GLY A 78 26.36 -3.03 4.54
C GLY A 78 26.04 -3.95 5.72
N GLY A 79 24.92 -4.67 5.68
CA GLY A 79 24.54 -5.72 6.63
C GLY A 79 24.39 -7.10 5.95
N ALA A 80 24.75 -7.20 4.67
CA ALA A 80 24.80 -8.44 3.90
C ALA A 80 26.09 -9.24 4.13
N ASP A 81 26.91 -8.84 5.12
CA ASP A 81 28.12 -9.53 5.58
C ASP A 81 27.94 -10.03 7.03
N ASP A 82 26.75 -10.50 7.39
CA ASP A 82 26.66 -11.49 8.46
C ASP A 82 26.23 -12.80 7.82
N GLU A 83 27.17 -13.74 7.73
CA GLU A 83 27.01 -15.13 7.28
C GLU A 83 26.14 -15.95 8.25
N THR A 84 25.06 -15.36 8.72
CA THR A 84 24.04 -15.97 9.56
C THR A 84 22.67 -15.65 8.95
N MET A 85 22.36 -16.25 7.79
CA MET A 85 20.96 -16.44 7.39
C MET A 85 20.24 -17.05 8.60
N PRO A 86 19.33 -16.32 9.30
CA PRO A 86 18.78 -16.81 10.54
C PRO A 86 17.74 -17.88 10.20
N TRP A 87 18.21 -19.13 10.12
CA TRP A 87 17.37 -20.33 10.08
C TRP A 87 16.28 -20.32 11.18
N ASP A 88 16.51 -19.58 12.27
CA ASP A 88 15.57 -19.40 13.39
C ASP A 88 14.33 -18.57 13.06
N GLU A 89 14.34 -17.69 12.06
CA GLU A 89 13.16 -16.89 11.68
C GLU A 89 12.22 -17.64 10.73
N ASP A 90 12.73 -18.64 10.01
CA ASP A 90 11.97 -19.42 9.04
C ASP A 90 10.86 -20.25 9.66
N ARG A 91 11.00 -20.62 10.94
CA ARG A 91 9.99 -21.42 11.68
C ARG A 91 8.61 -20.76 11.76
N TYR A 92 8.54 -19.44 11.63
CA TYR A 92 7.30 -18.67 11.70
C TYR A 92 6.67 -18.42 10.33
N TRP A 93 7.34 -18.84 9.24
CA TRP A 93 6.87 -18.74 7.87
C TRP A 93 6.28 -20.07 7.38
N TYR A 94 4.96 -20.17 7.44
CA TYR A 94 4.21 -21.33 6.96
C TYR A 94 4.10 -21.28 5.44
N GLY A 95 4.68 -22.29 4.77
CA GLY A 95 4.70 -22.39 3.31
C GLY A 95 5.44 -21.25 2.61
N GLY A 96 6.32 -20.52 3.33
CA GLY A 96 7.07 -19.38 2.80
C GLY A 96 6.24 -18.12 2.51
N VAL A 97 4.94 -18.12 2.82
CA VAL A 97 4.01 -17.01 2.48
C VAL A 97 3.29 -16.47 3.71
N ILE A 98 2.86 -17.34 4.62
CA ILE A 98 2.07 -16.96 5.79
C ILE A 98 3.02 -16.77 6.98
N TYR A 99 3.00 -15.58 7.59
CA TYR A 99 3.76 -15.30 8.79
C TYR A 99 2.87 -15.36 10.03
N ALA A 100 3.27 -16.12 11.04
CA ALA A 100 2.60 -16.10 12.34
C ALA A 100 3.60 -16.29 13.49
N ASN A 101 3.81 -15.23 14.27
CA ASN A 101 4.68 -15.24 15.45
C ASN A 101 3.99 -14.52 16.62
N ARG A 102 3.73 -15.25 17.73
CA ARG A 102 3.09 -14.68 18.93
C ARG A 102 4.02 -13.78 19.73
N ASP A 103 5.32 -13.90 19.55
CA ASP A 103 6.33 -13.14 20.29
C ASP A 103 6.68 -11.81 19.59
N ASP A 104 6.46 -11.70 18.27
CA ASP A 104 6.69 -10.47 17.50
C ASP A 104 5.46 -9.54 17.53
N PRO A 105 5.49 -8.39 18.24
CA PRO A 105 4.35 -7.49 18.37
C PRO A 105 3.95 -6.78 17.06
N ALA A 106 4.74 -6.88 15.99
CA ALA A 106 4.43 -6.25 14.72
C ALA A 106 3.14 -6.81 14.09
N VAL A 107 2.29 -5.90 13.62
CA VAL A 107 1.10 -6.24 12.82
C VAL A 107 1.48 -6.38 11.34
N TRP A 108 2.33 -5.48 10.85
CA TRP A 108 2.83 -5.46 9.47
C TRP A 108 4.27 -5.94 9.44
N VAL A 109 4.54 -6.95 8.62
CA VAL A 109 5.86 -7.59 8.50
C VAL A 109 6.27 -7.59 7.02
N PRO A 110 7.53 -7.31 6.66
CA PRO A 110 7.97 -7.43 5.28
C PRO A 110 7.72 -8.83 4.73
N LYS A 111 7.33 -8.94 3.45
CA LYS A 111 7.21 -10.26 2.81
C LYS A 111 8.58 -10.93 2.70
N ARG A 112 8.63 -12.24 2.95
CA ARG A 112 9.82 -13.07 2.74
C ARG A 112 10.30 -13.05 1.29
N PHE A 113 9.37 -13.10 0.34
CA PHE A 113 9.66 -13.08 -1.09
C PHE A 113 8.97 -11.92 -1.78
N GLY A 114 9.72 -11.26 -2.67
CA GLY A 114 9.23 -10.17 -3.50
C GLY A 114 9.04 -8.87 -2.74
N VAL A 115 7.99 -8.14 -3.11
CA VAL A 115 7.77 -6.74 -2.73
C VAL A 115 6.61 -6.61 -1.76
N GLY A 116 6.83 -5.85 -0.69
CA GLY A 116 5.77 -5.31 0.15
C GLY A 116 5.67 -5.96 1.52
N TRP A 117 4.46 -5.89 2.09
CA TRP A 117 4.18 -6.27 3.47
C TRP A 117 3.14 -7.37 3.52
N THR A 118 3.24 -8.21 4.55
CA THR A 118 2.22 -9.14 4.99
C THR A 118 1.79 -8.75 6.41
N VAL A 119 0.81 -9.47 6.95
CA VAL A 119 0.36 -9.30 8.33
C VAL A 119 0.75 -10.50 9.17
N ASN A 120 1.02 -10.27 10.45
CA ASN A 120 1.25 -11.33 11.42
C ASN A 120 -0.07 -11.98 11.84
N MET A 121 -0.34 -13.17 11.31
CA MET A 121 -1.59 -13.90 11.54
C MET A 121 -1.76 -14.39 12.99
N ALA A 122 -0.72 -14.32 13.81
CA ALA A 122 -0.81 -14.61 15.24
C ALA A 122 -1.47 -13.47 16.05
N ARG A 123 -1.69 -12.29 15.46
CA ARG A 123 -2.20 -11.11 16.15
C ARG A 123 -3.72 -11.00 16.04
N PRO A 124 -4.47 -10.96 17.16
CA PRO A 124 -5.94 -10.85 17.13
C PRO A 124 -6.43 -9.61 16.37
N VAL A 125 -5.70 -8.50 16.44
CA VAL A 125 -6.05 -7.25 15.73
C VAL A 125 -6.13 -7.43 14.21
N VAL A 126 -5.35 -8.34 13.63
CA VAL A 126 -5.41 -8.65 12.19
C VAL A 126 -6.75 -9.28 11.83
N TRP A 127 -7.20 -10.25 12.64
CA TRP A 127 -8.47 -10.94 12.43
C TRP A 127 -9.67 -10.02 12.71
N VAL A 128 -9.63 -9.23 13.78
CA VAL A 128 -10.67 -8.24 14.08
C VAL A 128 -10.76 -7.22 12.94
N GLY A 129 -9.63 -6.68 12.49
CA GLY A 129 -9.59 -5.76 11.35
C GLY A 129 -10.13 -6.37 10.07
N ALA A 130 -9.78 -7.63 9.77
CA ALA A 130 -10.30 -8.35 8.61
C ALA A 130 -11.83 -8.55 8.67
N VAL A 131 -12.37 -8.93 9.84
CA VAL A 131 -13.82 -9.09 10.03
C VAL A 131 -14.54 -7.75 9.90
N ILE A 132 -14.04 -6.68 10.51
CA ILE A 132 -14.63 -5.34 10.38
C ILE A 132 -14.62 -4.92 8.90
N LEU A 133 -13.50 -5.09 8.21
CA LEU A 133 -13.39 -4.75 6.80
C LEU A 133 -14.42 -5.54 5.96
N LEU A 134 -14.57 -6.84 6.22
CA LEU A 134 -15.54 -7.68 5.53
C LEU A 134 -16.98 -7.21 5.79
N LEU A 135 -17.32 -6.88 7.04
CA LEU A 135 -18.64 -6.35 7.41
C LEU A 135 -18.92 -5.00 6.74
N VAL A 136 -17.93 -4.13 6.61
CA VAL A 136 -18.09 -2.85 5.90
C VAL A 136 -18.30 -3.11 4.41
N VAL A 137 -17.44 -3.91 3.77
CA VAL A 137 -17.52 -4.17 2.32
C VAL A 137 -18.84 -4.85 1.94
N ILE A 138 -19.31 -5.80 2.74
CA ILE A 138 -20.57 -6.51 2.48
C ILE A 138 -21.77 -5.70 2.97
N GLY A 139 -21.73 -5.20 4.20
CA GLY A 139 -22.87 -4.59 4.87
C GLY A 139 -23.19 -3.17 4.39
N LEU A 140 -22.20 -2.38 3.98
CA LEU A 140 -22.42 -1.01 3.54
C LEU A 140 -23.35 -0.92 2.32
N PRO A 141 -23.19 -1.71 1.24
CA PRO A 141 -24.15 -1.74 0.14
C PRO A 141 -25.60 -2.03 0.57
N PHE A 142 -25.81 -3.03 1.43
CA PHE A 142 -27.16 -3.38 1.91
C PHE A 142 -27.76 -2.26 2.76
N ALA A 143 -26.97 -1.68 3.67
CA ALA A 143 -27.40 -0.56 4.49
C ALA A 143 -27.79 0.65 3.63
N LEU A 144 -27.00 0.97 2.61
CA LEU A 144 -27.29 2.07 1.68
C LEU A 144 -28.56 1.79 0.86
N SER A 145 -28.77 0.56 0.38
CA SER A 145 -30.00 0.19 -0.36
C SER A 145 -31.27 0.21 0.49
N ALA A 146 -31.16 0.09 1.81
CA ALA A 146 -32.31 0.17 2.72
C ALA A 146 -32.68 1.61 3.10
N LEU A 147 -31.78 2.57 2.84
CA LEU A 147 -31.93 3.99 3.18
C LEU A 147 -32.35 4.87 1.99
N LEU A 148 -32.23 4.37 0.76
CA LEU A 148 -32.61 5.03 -0.50
C LEU A 148 -33.90 4.42 -1.05
#